data_AF-A0A7X9HPW3-F1
#
_entry.id   AF-A0A7X9HPW3-F1
#
_cell.length_a   1.000
_cell.length_b   1.000
_cell.length_c   1.000
_cell.angle_alpha   90.00
_cell.angle_beta   90.00
_cell.angle_gamma   90.00
#
_symmetry.space_group_name_H-M   'P 1'
#
loop_
_entity.id
_entity.type
_entity.pdbx_description
1 polymer ?
#
loop_
_entity_poly.entity_id
_entity_poly.type
_entity_poly.pdbx_seq_one_letter_code
_entity_poly.pdbx_strand_id
1 'polypeptide(L)'
;MIEIKITIEAALALLLERMKSELKFRQKAGLIPTSYRLDDLSYKQLMEICEAAIFDTIFLLPTDLIIQETNLTHIIAETVKALSRIYKKEEFLLFSNRKAKLLIQPIVNYLSNIPEEKEFRNN
;
A
#
# COMPACT_ATOMS: atom_id res chain seq x y z
N MET A 1 -15.66 -13.89 6.17
CA MET A 1 -14.98 -12.77 5.51
C MET A 1 -15.13 -11.55 6.41
N ILE A 2 -14.02 -11.07 6.99
CA ILE A 2 -14.02 -9.80 7.70
C ILE A 2 -13.99 -8.70 6.64
N GLU A 3 -14.91 -7.74 6.73
CA GLU A 3 -14.95 -6.61 5.81
C GLU A 3 -14.31 -5.39 6.46
N ILE A 4 -13.28 -4.86 5.82
CA ILE A 4 -12.66 -3.59 6.23
C ILE A 4 -13.61 -2.48 5.80
N LYS A 5 -14.18 -1.78 6.79
CA LYS A 5 -15.13 -0.69 6.58
C LYS A 5 -14.39 0.63 6.32
N ILE A 6 -13.76 0.75 5.16
CA ILE A 6 -13.15 1.99 4.68
C ILE A 6 -13.66 2.31 3.27
N THR A 7 -13.96 3.58 3.01
CA THR A 7 -14.31 4.02 1.66
C THR A 7 -13.06 4.10 0.78
N ILE A 8 -13.21 3.96 -0.53
CA ILE A 8 -12.09 4.09 -1.46
C ILE A 8 -11.51 5.51 -1.41
N GLU A 9 -12.33 6.52 -1.19
CA GLU A 9 -11.89 7.92 -1.02
C GLU A 9 -11.01 8.10 0.21
N ALA A 10 -11.35 7.47 1.34
CA ALA A 10 -10.54 7.52 2.56
C ALA A 10 -9.22 6.76 2.38
N ALA A 11 -9.28 5.57 1.76
CA ALA A 11 -8.09 4.80 1.42
C ALA A 11 -7.15 5.57 0.46
N LEU A 12 -7.73 6.30 -0.50
CA LEU A 12 -7.01 7.15 -1.43
C LEU A 12 -6.32 8.32 -0.73
N ALA A 13 -7.03 9.01 0.16
CA ALA A 13 -6.46 10.10 0.95
C ALA A 13 -5.24 9.62 1.77
N LEU A 14 -5.36 8.46 2.41
CA LEU A 14 -4.28 7.82 3.15
C LEU A 14 -3.10 7.48 2.22
N LEU A 15 -3.37 6.82 1.08
CA LEU A 15 -2.33 6.46 0.12
C LEU A 15 -1.56 7.70 -0.38
N LEU A 16 -2.24 8.79 -0.70
CA LEU A 16 -1.61 10.03 -1.15
C LEU A 16 -0.69 10.64 -0.08
N GLU A 17 -1.09 10.60 1.18
CA GLU A 17 -0.25 11.05 2.29
C GLU A 17 1.01 10.20 2.43
N ARG A 18 0.85 8.87 2.33
CA ARG A 18 1.96 7.92 2.40
C ARG A 18 2.90 8.05 1.21
N MET A 19 2.38 8.24 0.00
CA MET A 19 3.20 8.53 -1.20
C MET A 19 3.98 9.84 -1.08
N LYS A 20 3.38 10.90 -0.51
CA LYS A 20 4.09 12.16 -0.24
C LYS A 20 5.22 11.98 0.76
N SER A 21 5.00 11.16 1.78
CA SER A 21 6.00 10.85 2.80
C SER A 21 7.16 10.07 2.18
N GLU A 22 6.85 9.04 1.38
CA GLU A 22 7.83 8.25 0.65
C GLU A 22 8.67 9.10 -0.33
N LEU A 23 8.04 10.02 -1.06
CA LEU A 23 8.77 10.95 -1.93
C LEU A 23 9.80 11.76 -1.12
N LYS A 24 9.41 12.29 0.05
CA LYS A 24 10.32 13.03 0.93
C LYS A 24 11.48 12.15 1.41
N PHE A 25 11.23 10.88 1.72
CA PHE A 25 12.29 9.94 2.11
C PHE A 25 13.28 9.70 0.95
N ARG A 26 12.77 9.44 -0.26
CA ARG A 26 13.63 9.26 -1.45
C ARG A 26 14.42 10.51 -1.80
N GLN A 27 13.84 11.70 -1.61
CA GLN A 27 14.53 12.97 -1.79
C GLN A 27 15.66 13.18 -0.79
N LYS A 28 15.42 12.86 0.49
CA LYS A 28 16.46 12.90 1.53
C LYS A 28 17.59 11.91 1.25
N ALA A 29 17.27 10.76 0.66
CA ALA A 29 18.24 9.75 0.25
C ALA A 29 18.98 10.11 -1.06
N GLY A 30 18.65 11.22 -1.72
CA GLY A 30 19.27 11.63 -2.99
C GLY A 30 18.82 10.80 -4.21
N LEU A 31 17.78 9.96 -4.06
CA LEU A 31 17.27 9.10 -5.15
C LEU A 31 16.37 9.86 -6.13
N ILE A 32 15.73 10.94 -5.65
CA ILE A 32 14.88 11.83 -6.45
C ILE A 32 15.28 13.28 -6.14
N PRO A 33 15.40 14.18 -7.12
CA PRO A 33 15.69 15.58 -6.85
C PRO A 33 14.61 16.25 -5.98
N THR A 34 15.02 17.13 -5.07
CA THR A 34 14.11 17.84 -4.14
C THR A 34 13.14 18.79 -4.84
N SER A 35 13.42 19.20 -6.08
CA SER A 35 12.54 20.04 -6.90
C SER A 35 11.34 19.29 -7.48
N TYR A 36 11.38 17.96 -7.52
CA TYR A 36 10.33 17.16 -8.15
C TYR A 36 9.16 16.94 -7.19
N ARG A 37 7.95 17.05 -7.74
CA ARG A 37 6.69 16.67 -7.11
C ARG A 37 6.26 15.31 -7.65
N LEU A 38 5.27 14.68 -7.01
CA LEU A 38 4.69 13.43 -7.51
C LEU A 38 4.18 13.58 -8.97
N ASP A 39 3.58 14.72 -9.30
CA ASP A 39 3.05 15.00 -10.65
C ASP A 39 4.14 15.06 -11.74
N ASP A 40 5.40 15.31 -11.35
CA ASP A 40 6.54 15.43 -12.28
C ASP A 40 7.15 14.07 -12.61
N LEU A 41 6.76 13.00 -11.90
CA LEU A 41 7.35 11.68 -12.01
C LEU A 41 6.74 10.88 -13.18
N SER A 42 7.56 10.03 -13.78
CA SER A 42 7.08 9.03 -14.73
C SER A 42 6.14 8.03 -14.04
N TYR A 43 5.27 7.36 -14.81
CA TYR A 43 4.39 6.32 -14.27
C TYR A 43 5.18 5.25 -13.51
N LYS A 44 6.32 4.81 -14.04
CA LYS A 44 7.19 3.83 -13.39
C LYS A 44 7.63 4.29 -11.99
N GLN A 45 8.14 5.52 -11.89
CA GLN A 45 8.59 6.08 -10.61
C GLN A 45 7.42 6.28 -9.63
N LEU A 46 6.26 6.73 -10.12
CA LEU A 46 5.06 6.85 -9.29
C LEU A 46 4.60 5.50 -8.77
N MET A 47 4.68 4.46 -9.60
CA MET A 47 4.30 3.11 -9.21
C MET A 47 5.23 2.57 -8.13
N GLU A 48 6.54 2.76 -8.26
CA GLU A 48 7.51 2.35 -7.23
C GLU A 48 7.27 3.05 -5.88
N ILE A 49 6.88 4.33 -5.90
CA ILE A 49 6.49 5.06 -4.68
C ILE A 49 5.16 4.55 -4.13
N CYS A 50 4.19 4.28 -5.01
CA CYS A 50 2.89 3.76 -4.67
C CYS A 50 3.00 2.38 -3.98
N GLU A 51 3.79 1.47 -4.54
CA GLU A 51 3.99 0.12 -3.99
C GLU A 51 4.66 0.17 -2.63
N ALA A 52 5.70 1.00 -2.45
CA ALA A 52 6.34 1.22 -1.16
C ALA A 52 5.35 1.79 -0.13
N ALA A 53 4.58 2.80 -0.52
CA ALA A 53 3.57 3.41 0.34
C ALA A 53 2.48 2.39 0.75
N ILE A 54 2.02 1.54 -0.16
CA ILE A 54 1.05 0.48 0.13
C ILE A 54 1.66 -0.54 1.10
N PHE A 55 2.88 -1.00 0.83
CA PHE A 55 3.57 -1.98 1.66
C PHE A 55 3.68 -1.50 3.11
N ASP A 56 4.19 -0.28 3.31
CA ASP A 56 4.29 0.34 4.63
C ASP A 56 2.93 0.48 5.32
N THR A 57 1.91 0.90 4.57
CA THR A 57 0.57 1.11 5.12
C THR A 57 -0.03 -0.20 5.62
N ILE A 58 0.15 -1.27 4.86
CA ILE A 58 -0.39 -2.59 5.21
C ILE A 58 0.33 -3.16 6.42
N PHE A 59 1.63 -2.94 6.54
CA PHE A 59 2.39 -3.38 7.71
C PHE A 59 1.89 -2.76 9.03
N LEU A 60 1.18 -1.62 8.97
CA LEU A 60 0.58 -0.97 10.13
C LEU A 60 -0.84 -1.47 10.45
N LEU A 61 -1.43 -2.33 9.62
CA LEU A 61 -2.76 -2.88 9.87
C LEU A 61 -2.68 -4.00 10.92
N PRO A 62 -3.77 -4.23 11.68
CA PRO A 62 -3.90 -5.43 12.50
C PRO A 62 -3.65 -6.70 11.70
N THR A 63 -2.82 -7.59 12.22
CA THR A 63 -2.40 -8.85 11.57
C THR A 63 -3.58 -9.68 11.07
N ASP A 64 -4.67 -9.76 11.85
CA ASP A 64 -5.88 -10.49 11.47
C ASP A 64 -6.52 -9.96 10.18
N LEU A 65 -6.47 -8.66 9.91
CA LEU A 65 -7.02 -8.07 8.68
C LEU A 65 -6.19 -8.40 7.44
N ILE A 66 -4.92 -8.74 7.65
CA ILE A 66 -3.95 -9.04 6.59
C ILE A 66 -3.95 -10.54 6.27
N ILE A 67 -3.95 -11.39 7.30
CA ILE A 67 -3.88 -12.85 7.16
C ILE A 67 -5.22 -13.45 6.74
N GLN A 68 -6.33 -12.95 7.31
CA GLN A 68 -7.65 -13.51 7.02
C GLN A 68 -8.14 -13.07 5.63
N GLU A 69 -9.08 -13.83 5.07
CA GLU A 69 -9.74 -13.45 3.83
C GLU A 69 -10.63 -12.22 4.06
N THR A 70 -10.16 -11.06 3.57
CA THR A 70 -10.82 -9.76 3.62
C THR A 70 -10.93 -9.12 2.23
N ASN A 71 -11.63 -7.99 2.15
CA ASN A 71 -11.71 -7.15 0.96
C ASN A 71 -10.46 -6.27 0.72
N LEU A 72 -9.36 -6.46 1.47
CA LEU A 72 -8.15 -5.63 1.41
C LEU A 72 -7.56 -5.52 -0.01
N THR A 73 -7.44 -6.64 -0.73
CA THR A 73 -6.89 -6.65 -2.10
C THR A 73 -7.74 -5.82 -3.06
N HIS A 74 -9.06 -5.82 -2.87
CA HIS A 74 -9.98 -5.01 -3.65
C HIS A 74 -9.85 -3.53 -3.33
N ILE A 75 -9.80 -3.17 -2.05
CA ILE A 75 -9.57 -1.78 -1.61
C ILE A 75 -8.28 -1.24 -2.22
N ILE A 76 -7.17 -1.99 -2.12
CA ILE A 76 -5.89 -1.58 -2.72
C ILE A 76 -6.05 -1.39 -4.22
N ALA A 77 -6.66 -2.33 -4.92
CA ALA A 77 -6.78 -2.25 -6.37
C ALA A 77 -7.56 -1.02 -6.83
N GLU A 78 -8.74 -0.77 -6.25
CA GLU A 78 -9.56 0.38 -6.60
C GLU A 78 -8.92 1.71 -6.18
N THR A 79 -8.21 1.73 -5.05
CA THR A 79 -7.46 2.90 -4.60
C THR A 79 -6.34 3.26 -5.58
N VAL A 80 -5.56 2.26 -6.04
CA VAL A 80 -4.50 2.47 -7.03
C VAL A 80 -5.08 2.95 -8.36
N LYS A 81 -6.18 2.35 -8.83
CA LYS A 81 -6.85 2.81 -10.06
C LYS A 81 -7.30 4.26 -9.95
N ALA A 82 -7.76 4.72 -8.78
CA ALA A 82 -8.18 6.10 -8.59
C ALA A 82 -7.05 7.12 -8.78
N LEU A 83 -5.77 6.72 -8.64
CA LEU A 83 -4.62 7.57 -8.94
C LEU A 83 -4.54 8.00 -10.41
N SER A 84 -5.15 7.25 -11.33
CA SER A 84 -5.24 7.64 -12.75
C SER A 84 -5.84 9.05 -12.92
N ARG A 85 -6.87 9.37 -12.13
CA ARG A 85 -7.56 10.67 -12.17
C ARG A 85 -6.72 11.80 -11.57
N ILE A 86 -5.84 11.48 -10.63
CA ILE A 86 -5.00 12.46 -9.93
C ILE A 86 -3.79 12.82 -10.78
N TYR A 87 -3.04 11.81 -11.22
CA TYR A 87 -1.78 12.00 -11.94
C TYR A 87 -1.94 12.00 -13.47
N LYS A 88 -3.17 11.79 -13.97
CA LYS A 88 -3.50 11.70 -15.41
C LYS A 88 -2.65 10.63 -16.12
N LYS A 89 -2.51 9.46 -15.48
CA LYS A 89 -1.79 8.28 -16.00
C LYS A 89 -2.76 7.10 -16.07
N GLU A 90 -3.22 6.77 -17.27
CA GLU A 90 -4.21 5.71 -17.51
C GLU A 90 -3.67 4.32 -17.16
N GLU A 91 -2.35 4.15 -17.14
CA GLU A 91 -1.69 2.90 -16.78
C GLU A 91 -2.09 2.37 -15.40
N PHE A 92 -2.47 3.26 -14.47
CA PHE A 92 -3.01 2.89 -13.16
C PHE A 92 -4.32 2.09 -13.24
N LEU A 93 -5.15 2.30 -14.27
CA LEU A 93 -6.39 1.54 -14.45
C LEU A 93 -6.14 0.04 -14.67
N LEU A 94 -4.94 -0.33 -15.13
CA LEU A 94 -4.52 -1.71 -15.35
C LEU A 94 -4.05 -2.40 -14.06
N PHE A 95 -4.14 -1.74 -12.91
CA PHE A 95 -3.84 -2.36 -11.63
C PHE A 95 -5.00 -3.27 -11.19
N SER A 96 -4.71 -4.52 -10.83
CA SER A 96 -5.73 -5.55 -10.60
C SER A 96 -5.65 -6.13 -9.19
N ASN A 97 -6.73 -6.78 -8.74
CA ASN A 97 -6.73 -7.54 -7.47
C ASN A 97 -5.59 -8.56 -7.40
N ARG A 98 -5.22 -9.15 -8.55
CA ARG A 98 -4.07 -10.08 -8.63
C ARG A 98 -2.75 -9.36 -8.34
N LYS A 99 -2.54 -8.16 -8.89
CA LYS A 99 -1.34 -7.36 -8.58
C LYS A 99 -1.33 -6.93 -7.11
N ALA A 100 -2.47 -6.49 -6.58
CA ALA A 100 -2.62 -6.18 -5.16
C ALA A 100 -2.25 -7.39 -4.28
N LYS A 101 -2.78 -8.58 -4.59
CA LYS A 101 -2.47 -9.81 -3.88
C LYS A 101 -0.97 -10.13 -3.91
N LEU A 102 -0.34 -10.05 -5.08
CA LEU A 102 1.10 -10.31 -5.22
C LEU A 102 1.95 -9.32 -4.42
N LEU A 103 1.56 -8.05 -4.39
CA LEU A 103 2.26 -7.00 -3.63
C LEU A 103 2.25 -7.28 -2.13
N ILE A 104 1.15 -7.79 -1.59
CA ILE A 104 0.96 -7.99 -0.14
C ILE A 104 1.32 -9.40 0.32
N GLN A 105 1.44 -10.36 -0.59
CA GLN A 105 1.72 -11.77 -0.28
C GLN A 105 2.99 -11.95 0.58
N PRO A 106 4.10 -11.21 0.38
CA PRO A 106 5.25 -11.33 1.26
C PRO A 106 4.93 -10.99 2.72
N ILE A 107 4.08 -9.96 2.96
CA ILE A 107 3.64 -9.57 4.30
C ILE A 107 2.76 -10.67 4.90
N VAL A 108 1.79 -11.18 4.12
CA VAL A 108 0.92 -12.28 4.56
C VAL A 108 1.76 -13.49 4.96
N ASN A 109 2.73 -13.88 4.12
CA ASN A 109 3.61 -15.02 4.40
C ASN A 109 4.46 -14.78 5.65
N TYR A 110 4.97 -13.56 5.84
CA TYR A 110 5.74 -13.22 7.03
C TYR A 110 4.90 -13.33 8.30
N LEU A 111 3.73 -12.69 8.33
CA LEU A 111 2.87 -12.63 9.50
C LEU A 111 2.26 -14.00 9.85
N SER A 112 1.89 -14.80 8.86
CA SER A 112 1.35 -16.17 9.08
C SER A 112 2.36 -17.15 9.68
N ASN A 113 3.66 -16.84 9.59
CA ASN A 113 4.73 -17.67 10.13
C ASN A 113 5.23 -17.18 11.50
N ILE A 114 4.67 -16.10 12.05
CA ILE A 114 4.96 -15.68 13.41
C ILE A 114 4.28 -16.70 14.34
N PRO A 115 5.03 -17.47 15.15
CA PRO A 115 4.42 -18.41 16.08
C PRO A 115 3.52 -17.63 17.04
N GLU A 116 2.27 -18.08 17.21
CA GLU A 116 1.41 -17.55 18.27
C GLU A 116 2.20 -17.65 19.59
N GLU A 117 2.50 -16.52 20.22
CA GLU A 117 3.10 -16.48 21.56
C GLU A 117 2.14 -17.18 22.53
N LYS A 118 2.32 -18.49 22.70
CA LYS A 118 1.66 -19.30 23.74
C LYS A 118 2.36 -19.18 25.10
N GLU A 119 3.31 -18.27 25.28
CA GLU A 119 4.16 -18.20 26.47
C GLU A 119 4.07 -16.87 27.23
N PHE A 120 2.86 -16.42 27.58
CA PHE A 120 2.69 -15.43 28.66
C PHE A 120 1.51 -15.77 29.58
N ARG A 121 1.34 -17.06 29.87
CA ARG A 121 0.47 -17.54 30.96
C ARG A 121 1.22 -18.56 31.78
N ASN A 122 2.28 -18.13 32.47
CA ASN A 122 2.88 -18.81 33.63
C ASN A 122 3.93 -17.86 34.22
N ASN A 123 3.48 -16.88 35.00
CA ASN A 123 4.26 -16.24 36.07
C ASN A 123 3.27 -15.63 37.06
#